data_AF-A0A962Z9A8-F1
#
_entry.id   AF-A0A962Z9A8-F1
#
_cell.length_a   1.000
_cell.length_b   1.000
_cell.length_c   1.000
_cell.angle_alpha   90.00
_cell.angle_beta   90.00
_cell.angle_gamma   90.00
#
_symmetry.space_group_name_H-M   'P 1'
#
loop_
_entity.id
_entity.type
_entity.pdbx_description
1 polymer ?
#
loop_
_entity_poly.entity_id
_entity_poly.type
_entity_poly.pdbx_seq_one_letter_code
_entity_poly.pdbx_strand_id
1 'polypeptide(L)'
;MTTTRRTFTASMVATTMATPALAAESVDPHRAWLAAYIENERTMTATDEDDSTFEAITDEDTRLRNLIWRTPTNTIDGAKVQLELLIREKVSEFHGNPEDAAYRNVLATLESLS
;
A
#
# COMPACT_ATOMS: atom_id res chain seq x y z
N MET A 1 -66.23 0.70 -32.62
CA MET A 1 -65.21 1.77 -32.72
C MET A 1 -63.87 1.17 -32.36
N THR A 2 -63.03 1.04 -33.39
CA THR A 2 -61.66 0.52 -33.39
C THR A 2 -60.71 1.52 -32.72
N THR A 3 -59.74 1.07 -31.93
CA THR A 3 -58.30 1.38 -32.13
C THR A 3 -57.46 0.60 -31.11
N THR A 4 -56.65 -0.30 -31.67
CA THR A 4 -55.57 -1.08 -31.07
C THR A 4 -54.40 -0.18 -30.65
N ARG A 5 -53.85 -0.38 -29.46
CA ARG A 5 -52.45 -0.01 -29.16
C ARG A 5 -51.68 -1.25 -28.71
N ARG A 6 -50.87 -1.77 -29.65
CA ARG A 6 -49.79 -2.72 -29.40
C ARG A 6 -48.61 -1.95 -28.81
N THR A 7 -47.99 -2.48 -27.77
CA THR A 7 -46.60 -2.13 -27.42
C THR A 7 -45.83 -3.44 -27.28
N PHE A 8 -44.80 -3.56 -28.11
CA PHE A 8 -43.91 -4.69 -28.26
C PHE A 8 -42.60 -4.41 -27.50
N THR A 9 -41.87 -5.48 -27.18
CA THR A 9 -40.41 -5.56 -26.90
C THR A 9 -39.87 -4.90 -25.62
N ALA A 10 -38.90 -5.48 -24.90
CA ALA A 10 -38.17 -6.74 -25.02
C ALA A 10 -37.49 -7.06 -23.68
N SER A 11 -37.47 -8.35 -23.31
CA SER A 11 -36.52 -8.90 -22.34
C SER A 11 -35.09 -8.66 -22.82
N MET A 12 -34.25 -8.06 -21.97
CA MET A 12 -32.80 -8.22 -22.09
C MET A 12 -32.33 -9.16 -20.99
N VAL A 13 -32.04 -10.40 -21.39
CA VAL A 13 -31.20 -11.32 -20.62
C VAL A 13 -29.78 -10.79 -20.80
N ALA A 14 -29.23 -10.17 -19.75
CA ALA A 14 -27.81 -9.83 -19.72
C ALA A 14 -27.03 -11.13 -19.45
N THR A 15 -26.55 -11.77 -20.51
CA THR A 15 -25.51 -12.78 -20.41
C THR A 15 -24.20 -12.07 -20.10
N THR A 16 -23.83 -11.96 -18.83
CA THR A 16 -22.48 -11.58 -18.43
C THR A 16 -21.54 -12.71 -18.81
N MET A 17 -20.90 -12.56 -19.97
CA MET A 17 -19.73 -13.34 -20.36
C MET A 17 -18.67 -13.16 -19.28
N ALA A 18 -18.29 -14.25 -18.61
CA ALA A 18 -17.17 -14.26 -17.69
C ALA A 18 -15.89 -13.97 -18.49
N THR A 19 -15.34 -12.77 -18.31
CA THR A 19 -14.00 -12.43 -18.79
C THR A 19 -13.02 -13.36 -18.07
N PRO A 20 -12.10 -14.05 -18.77
CA PRO A 20 -11.07 -14.80 -18.10
C PRO A 20 -10.20 -13.78 -17.35
N ALA A 21 -10.12 -13.94 -16.03
CA ALA A 21 -9.16 -13.22 -15.22
C ALA A 21 -7.77 -13.62 -15.71
N LEU A 22 -7.20 -12.83 -16.63
CA LEU A 22 -5.76 -12.71 -16.74
C LEU A 22 -5.27 -12.49 -15.32
N ALA A 23 -4.41 -13.39 -14.83
CA ALA A 23 -3.69 -13.20 -13.60
C ALA A 23 -2.97 -11.86 -13.70
N ALA A 24 -3.56 -10.81 -13.14
CA ALA A 24 -2.85 -9.57 -12.89
C ALA A 24 -1.65 -9.99 -12.06
N GLU A 25 -0.43 -9.80 -12.58
CA GLU A 25 0.75 -9.71 -11.72
C GLU A 25 0.35 -8.79 -10.59
N SER A 26 0.19 -9.34 -9.38
CA SER A 26 -0.23 -8.56 -8.24
C SER A 26 0.92 -7.60 -7.96
N VAL A 27 0.81 -6.37 -8.48
CA VAL A 27 1.75 -5.30 -8.17
C VAL A 27 1.78 -5.20 -6.65
N ASP A 28 2.95 -5.45 -6.09
CA ASP A 28 3.13 -5.45 -4.64
C ASP A 28 2.80 -4.04 -4.10
N PRO A 29 1.79 -3.89 -3.23
CA PRO A 29 1.32 -2.57 -2.81
C PRO A 29 2.25 -1.92 -1.78
N HIS A 30 3.20 -2.67 -1.20
CA HIS A 30 4.05 -2.20 -0.10
C HIS A 30 4.84 -0.95 -0.50
N ARG A 31 5.35 -0.89 -1.73
CA ARG A 31 6.12 0.27 -2.22
C ARG A 31 5.31 1.56 -2.22
N ALA A 32 4.04 1.48 -2.62
CA ALA A 32 3.13 2.62 -2.63
C ALA A 32 2.81 3.09 -1.22
N TRP A 33 2.58 2.16 -0.29
CA TRP A 33 2.34 2.49 1.12
C TRP A 33 3.55 3.15 1.78
N LEU A 34 4.76 2.65 1.51
CA LEU A 34 6.00 3.25 2.02
C LEU A 34 6.21 4.66 1.47
N ALA A 35 5.95 4.87 0.18
CA ALA A 35 6.04 6.20 -0.42
C ALA A 35 5.09 7.21 0.24
N ALA A 36 3.85 6.79 0.54
CA ALA A 36 2.88 7.61 1.25
C ALA A 36 3.35 7.93 2.69
N TYR A 37 3.88 6.94 3.40
CA TYR A 37 4.44 7.11 4.74
C TYR A 37 5.60 8.13 4.76
N ILE A 38 6.53 8.03 3.80
CA ILE A 38 7.66 8.97 3.69
C ILE A 38 7.18 10.39 3.40
N GLU A 39 6.10 10.54 2.62
CA GLU A 39 5.55 11.86 2.32
C GLU A 39 4.85 12.49 3.53
N ASN A 40 4.18 11.69 4.34
CA ASN A 40 3.63 12.12 5.62
C ASN A 40 4.74 12.59 6.59
N GLU A 41 5.83 11.81 6.74
CA GLU A 41 7.00 12.23 7.54
C GLU A 41 7.56 13.58 7.08
N ARG A 42 7.66 13.79 5.76
CA ARG A 42 8.11 15.07 5.19
C ARG A 42 7.14 16.20 5.48
N THR A 43 5.84 15.96 5.37
CA THR A 43 4.79 16.95 5.62
C THR A 43 4.84 17.40 7.09
N MET A 44 4.92 16.46 8.03
CA MET A 44 5.06 16.76 9.46
C MET A 44 6.36 17.51 9.80
N THR A 45 7.44 17.25 9.05
CA THR A 45 8.73 17.93 9.28
C THR A 45 8.77 19.33 8.67
N ALA A 46 8.02 19.58 7.60
CA ALA A 46 8.10 20.82 6.82
C ALA A 46 7.16 21.94 7.31
N THR A 47 6.12 21.61 8.08
CA THR A 47 5.05 22.55 8.45
C THR A 47 4.81 22.54 9.95
N ASP A 48 4.62 23.72 10.55
CA ASP A 48 3.94 23.86 11.85
C ASP A 48 2.45 23.59 11.63
N GLU A 49 2.09 22.31 11.40
CA GLU A 49 0.71 21.86 11.25
C GLU A 49 -0.08 22.15 12.52
N ASP A 50 -1.37 22.48 12.38
CA ASP A 50 -2.26 22.52 13.54
C ASP A 50 -2.44 21.12 14.15
N ASP A 51 -2.84 21.08 15.44
CA ASP A 51 -2.99 19.83 16.20
C ASP A 51 -3.90 18.81 15.49
N SER A 52 -4.91 19.26 14.74
CA SER A 52 -5.86 18.37 14.06
C SER A 52 -5.27 17.74 12.80
N THR A 53 -4.46 18.49 12.06
CA THR A 53 -3.76 17.98 10.87
C THR A 53 -2.63 17.04 11.30
N PHE A 54 -1.92 17.38 12.38
CA PHE A 54 -0.91 16.52 12.97
C PHE A 54 -1.48 15.16 13.42
N GLU A 55 -2.64 15.17 14.10
CA GLU A 55 -3.35 13.95 14.52
C GLU A 55 -3.77 13.10 13.33
N ALA A 56 -4.35 13.71 12.29
CA ALA A 56 -4.76 13.01 11.08
C ALA A 56 -3.59 12.34 10.34
N ILE A 57 -2.44 13.01 10.25
CA ILE A 57 -1.24 12.43 9.62
C ILE A 57 -0.71 11.27 10.48
N THR A 58 -0.69 11.41 11.80
CA THR A 58 -0.22 10.35 12.72
C THR A 58 -1.10 9.09 12.66
N ASP A 59 -2.42 9.27 12.55
CA ASP A 59 -3.37 8.18 12.35
C ASP A 59 -3.14 7.45 11.02
N GLU A 60 -2.90 8.22 9.95
CA GLU A 60 -2.61 7.66 8.63
C GLU A 60 -1.27 6.92 8.60
N ASP A 61 -0.22 7.45 9.25
CA ASP A 61 1.06 6.76 9.38
C ASP A 61 0.93 5.45 10.17
N THR A 62 0.16 5.47 11.25
CA THR A 62 -0.15 4.25 12.00
C THR A 62 -0.88 3.23 11.13
N ARG A 63 -1.81 3.66 10.28
CA ARG A 63 -2.53 2.80 9.33
C ARG A 63 -1.57 2.23 8.28
N LEU A 64 -0.73 3.04 7.66
CA LEU A 64 0.23 2.63 6.62
C LEU A 64 1.27 1.65 7.16
N ARG A 65 1.85 1.93 8.33
CA ARG A 65 2.76 1.01 9.02
C ARG A 65 2.09 -0.33 9.29
N ASN A 66 0.86 -0.32 9.81
CA ASN A 66 0.11 -1.55 10.04
C ASN A 66 -0.15 -2.32 8.74
N LEU A 67 -0.42 -1.65 7.62
CA LEU A 67 -0.56 -2.30 6.33
C LEU A 67 0.74 -2.97 5.88
N ILE A 68 1.87 -2.27 5.97
CA ILE A 68 3.19 -2.80 5.59
C ILE A 68 3.56 -4.00 6.46
N TRP A 69 3.31 -3.94 7.77
CA TRP A 69 3.69 -5.00 8.70
C TRP A 69 2.79 -6.24 8.66
N ARG A 70 1.48 -6.04 8.45
CA ARG A 70 0.48 -7.12 8.58
C ARG A 70 0.11 -7.75 7.25
N THR A 71 0.44 -7.11 6.13
CA THR A 71 0.21 -7.71 4.81
C THR A 71 1.41 -8.59 4.45
N PRO A 72 1.21 -9.90 4.19
CA PRO A 72 2.29 -10.72 3.67
C PRO A 72 2.69 -10.26 2.26
N THR A 73 3.99 -10.17 2.02
CA THR A 73 4.56 -9.99 0.69
C THR A 73 5.03 -11.33 0.12
N ASN A 74 4.82 -11.53 -1.18
CA ASN A 74 5.38 -12.66 -1.93
C ASN A 74 6.42 -12.19 -2.97
N THR A 75 6.91 -10.95 -2.85
CA THR A 75 7.88 -10.37 -3.78
C THR A 75 9.12 -9.91 -3.04
N ILE A 76 10.27 -9.90 -3.74
CA ILE A 76 11.51 -9.32 -3.19
C ILE A 76 11.30 -7.83 -2.89
N ASP A 77 10.51 -7.13 -3.70
CA ASP A 77 10.25 -5.70 -3.53
C ASP A 77 9.52 -5.40 -2.21
N GLY A 78 8.45 -6.13 -1.91
CA GLY A 78 7.74 -5.96 -0.64
C GLY A 78 8.58 -6.38 0.57
N ALA A 79 9.42 -7.42 0.44
CA ALA A 79 10.35 -7.79 1.51
C ALA A 79 11.37 -6.69 1.80
N LYS A 80 11.89 -6.02 0.76
CA LYS A 80 12.73 -4.83 0.91
C LYS A 80 12.00 -3.69 1.62
N VAL A 81 10.74 -3.43 1.26
CA VAL A 81 9.93 -2.38 1.91
C VAL A 81 9.77 -2.63 3.41
N GLN A 82 9.41 -3.85 3.79
CA GLN A 82 9.26 -4.21 5.21
C GLN A 82 10.58 -4.00 5.96
N LEU A 83 11.71 -4.38 5.38
CA LEU A 83 13.01 -4.19 6.01
C LEU A 83 13.45 -2.72 6.05
N GLU A 84 13.13 -1.92 5.03
CA GLU A 84 13.38 -0.48 5.03
C GLU A 84 12.61 0.22 6.15
N LEU A 85 11.33 -0.11 6.33
CA LEU A 85 10.53 0.42 7.44
C LEU A 85 11.10 0.01 8.80
N LEU A 86 11.60 -1.23 8.94
CA LEU A 86 12.23 -1.71 10.19
C LEU A 86 13.43 -0.85 10.55
N ILE A 87 14.30 -0.60 9.57
CA ILE A 87 15.50 0.21 9.75
C ILE A 87 15.13 1.64 10.12
N ARG A 88 14.12 2.24 9.46
CA ARG A 88 13.64 3.59 9.78
C ARG A 88 13.17 3.71 11.23
N GLU A 89 12.31 2.79 11.67
CA GLU A 89 11.78 2.77 13.04
C GLU A 89 12.89 2.54 14.08
N LYS A 90 13.85 1.65 13.81
CA LYS A 90 14.92 1.33 14.77
C LYS A 90 16.02 2.38 14.88
N VAL A 91 16.37 3.03 13.77
CA VAL A 91 17.32 4.14 13.76
C VAL A 91 16.82 5.33 14.58
N SER A 92 15.50 5.47 14.73
CA SER A 92 14.87 6.49 15.58
C SER A 92 15.00 6.20 17.09
N GLU A 93 15.20 4.95 17.50
CA GLU A 93 15.13 4.56 18.92
C GLU A 93 16.50 4.22 19.53
N PHE A 94 17.47 3.71 18.75
CA PHE A 94 18.76 3.28 19.29
C PHE A 94 19.89 3.39 18.28
N HIS A 95 20.74 4.41 18.39
CA HIS A 95 21.95 4.49 17.58
C HIS A 95 22.97 3.39 17.97
N GLY A 96 23.17 2.38 17.11
CA GLY A 96 24.36 1.52 17.13
C GLY A 96 24.19 0.08 17.64
N ASN A 97 22.98 -0.47 17.68
CA ASN A 97 22.76 -1.88 18.04
C ASN A 97 23.15 -2.81 16.86
N PRO A 98 23.84 -3.94 17.09
CA PRO A 98 24.10 -4.97 16.05
C PRO A 98 22.86 -5.41 15.25
N GLU A 99 21.66 -5.28 15.80
CA GLU A 99 20.40 -5.54 15.08
C GLU A 99 20.23 -4.64 13.84
N ASP A 100 20.50 -3.33 13.95
CA ASP A 100 20.42 -2.40 12.83
C ASP A 100 21.40 -2.74 11.72
N ALA A 101 22.63 -3.12 12.10
CA ALA A 101 23.64 -3.55 11.16
C ALA A 101 23.21 -4.84 10.45
N ALA A 102 22.59 -5.78 11.17
CA ALA A 102 22.04 -7.00 10.59
C ALA A 102 20.92 -6.68 9.59
N TYR A 103 19.97 -5.81 9.94
CA TYR A 103 18.89 -5.41 9.03
C TYR A 103 19.41 -4.71 7.78
N ARG A 104 20.34 -3.76 7.93
CA ARG A 104 20.99 -3.09 6.78
C ARG A 104 21.73 -4.07 5.88
N ASN A 105 22.44 -5.05 6.45
CA ASN A 105 23.14 -6.07 5.67
C ASN A 105 22.17 -6.98 4.89
N VAL A 106 21.05 -7.39 5.51
CA VAL A 106 20.01 -8.16 4.81
C VAL A 106 19.40 -7.34 3.68
N LEU A 107 19.12 -6.04 3.90
CA LEU A 107 18.56 -5.17 2.87
C LEU A 107 19.52 -5.03 1.68
N ALA A 108 20.79 -4.72 1.95
CA ALA A 108 21.82 -4.63 0.92
C ALA A 108 22.00 -5.95 0.15
N THR A 109 21.88 -7.09 0.84
CA THR A 109 21.91 -8.41 0.19
C THR A 109 20.73 -8.58 -0.76
N LEU A 110 19.50 -8.28 -0.32
CA LEU A 110 18.30 -8.35 -1.15
C LEU A 110 18.37 -7.40 -2.37
N GLU A 111 18.96 -6.23 -2.20
CA GLU A 111 19.21 -5.28 -3.29
C GLU A 111 20.19 -5.81 -4.34
N SER A 112 21.18 -6.60 -3.94
CA SER A 112 22.13 -7.22 -4.87
C SER A 112 21.57 -8.41 -5.67
N LEU A 113 20.46 -8.98 -5.22
CA LEU A 113 19.86 -10.20 -5.79
C LEU A 113 18.71 -9.94 -6.78
N SER A 114 18.26 -8.68 -6.90
CA SER A 114 17.16 -8.24 -7.79
C SER A 114 17.69 -7.48 -8.99
#